data_AF-A0A554RRV7-F1
#
_entry.id   AF-A0A554RRV7-F1
#
_cell.length_a   1.000
_cell.length_b   1.000
_cell.length_c   1.000
_cell.angle_alpha   90.00
_cell.angle_beta   90.00
_cell.angle_gamma   90.00
#
_symmetry.space_group_name_H-M   'P 1'
#
loop_
_entity.id
_entity.type
_entity.pdbx_description
1 polymer ?
#
loop_
_entity_poly.entity_id
_entity_poly.type
_entity_poly.pdbx_seq_one_letter_code
_entity_poly.pdbx_strand_id
1 'polypeptide(L)'
;MQPKQLLAQNVEFGNAGGLDTDGTGWFIGFNDWTKNPPSHLRHVPTEELTAGLCVKWFCHPAGNPNGESKPLSEGRTMSVLVSPASEFRIEFSTSAEFVPHDTLSHTLRRHGDFVIWGPGVFHRAFGGQPACILTVRWSRPGRRGSAINGHGRGSRGESQHDPLTASTFIPVFRARDQVLASDEAVEARRARSFEPHVALLQALAERIGASRDAPDGVPRFDPLDGGINARVLLLQEAPGPRAVGSGFISSDNPDQTAANARHACESAGLSRRDVVRWNAVPWYLGNEEGTKIRPATREDVKRAEPWLAELLQLLSRLQVVVLMGKNAQRLAPVLKRIAPHLRVERTPHCSPLALNYSLDRRTELIETLRDVAVNLRT
;
A
#
# COMPACT_ATOMS: atom_id res chain seq x y z
N MET A 1 -11.98 24.57 -30.42
CA MET A 1 -12.24 25.27 -29.14
C MET A 1 -10.91 25.81 -28.64
N GLN A 2 -10.82 27.05 -28.17
CA GLN A 2 -9.53 27.62 -27.73
C GLN A 2 -8.99 26.81 -26.53
N PRO A 3 -7.68 26.51 -26.43
CA PRO A 3 -7.11 25.67 -25.36
C PRO A 3 -7.52 26.08 -23.94
N LYS A 4 -7.60 27.39 -23.67
CA LYS A 4 -8.10 27.94 -22.39
C LYS A 4 -9.56 27.62 -22.09
N GLN A 5 -10.42 27.55 -23.09
CA GLN A 5 -11.83 27.17 -22.92
C GLN A 5 -11.98 25.69 -22.56
N LEU A 6 -11.10 24.83 -23.10
CA LEU A 6 -11.08 23.40 -22.76
C LEU A 6 -10.63 23.18 -21.31
N LEU A 7 -9.61 23.93 -20.85
CA LEU A 7 -9.15 23.90 -19.47
C LEU A 7 -10.21 24.43 -18.50
N ALA A 8 -10.89 25.53 -18.83
CA ALA A 8 -11.94 26.10 -17.99
C ALA A 8 -13.15 25.15 -17.78
N GLN A 9 -13.36 24.19 -18.68
CA GLN A 9 -14.41 23.15 -18.53
C GLN A 9 -13.92 21.93 -17.75
N ASN A 10 -12.61 21.70 -17.69
CA ASN A 10 -12.01 20.50 -17.11
C ASN A 10 -11.24 20.74 -15.82
N VAL A 11 -11.11 21.99 -15.38
CA VAL A 11 -10.43 22.37 -14.14
C VAL A 11 -11.35 23.28 -13.35
N GLU A 12 -11.56 22.93 -12.08
CA GLU A 12 -12.45 23.62 -11.16
C GLU A 12 -11.70 23.98 -9.88
N PHE A 13 -11.97 25.17 -9.35
CA PHE A 13 -11.34 25.69 -8.14
C PHE A 13 -12.40 26.09 -7.11
N GLY A 14 -12.07 26.03 -5.83
CA GLY A 14 -12.94 26.53 -4.77
C GLY A 14 -12.31 26.44 -3.39
N ASN A 15 -13.12 26.68 -2.36
CA ASN A 15 -12.71 26.46 -0.97
C ASN A 15 -13.75 25.62 -0.26
N ALA A 16 -13.35 24.47 0.30
CA ALA A 16 -14.24 23.52 0.92
C ALA A 16 -15.06 24.11 2.08
N GLY A 17 -14.48 25.05 2.84
CA GLY A 17 -15.17 25.74 3.93
C GLY A 17 -16.10 26.87 3.46
N GLY A 18 -16.01 27.28 2.19
CA GLY A 18 -16.87 28.30 1.58
C GLY A 18 -17.98 27.73 0.70
N LEU A 19 -18.07 26.40 0.57
CA LEU A 19 -19.13 25.76 -0.22
C LEU A 19 -20.42 25.64 0.61
N ASP A 20 -21.53 25.96 -0.02
CA ASP A 20 -22.84 25.59 0.52
C ASP A 20 -23.06 24.09 0.30
N THR A 21 -22.98 23.34 1.39
CA THR A 21 -23.16 21.87 1.40
C THR A 21 -24.57 21.46 1.80
N ASP A 22 -25.50 22.43 1.97
CA ASP A 22 -26.86 22.21 2.47
C ASP A 22 -26.88 21.39 3.77
N GLY A 23 -26.01 21.75 4.72
CA GLY A 23 -25.91 21.09 6.03
C GLY A 23 -25.30 19.68 6.03
N THR A 24 -24.96 19.12 4.87
CA THR A 24 -24.42 17.75 4.78
C THR A 24 -22.94 17.65 5.17
N GLY A 25 -22.19 18.74 5.02
CA GLY A 25 -20.73 18.78 5.21
C GLY A 25 -19.93 18.08 4.09
N TRP A 26 -20.60 17.49 3.09
CA TRP A 26 -19.95 16.88 1.93
C TRP A 26 -19.88 17.89 0.78
N PHE A 27 -18.86 17.83 -0.06
CA PHE A 27 -18.76 18.66 -1.27
C PHE A 27 -18.36 17.90 -2.55
N ILE A 28 -18.20 16.57 -2.41
CA ILE A 28 -18.01 15.57 -3.46
C ILE A 28 -18.74 14.30 -3.01
N GLY A 29 -19.41 13.60 -3.93
CA GLY A 29 -19.99 12.30 -3.61
C GLY A 29 -20.37 11.46 -4.83
N PHE A 30 -20.77 10.21 -4.57
CA PHE A 30 -20.83 9.12 -5.56
C PHE A 30 -22.21 8.45 -5.64
N ASN A 31 -23.25 9.06 -5.07
CA ASN A 31 -24.60 8.49 -4.99
C ASN A 31 -25.64 9.45 -5.55
N ASP A 32 -26.80 8.92 -5.94
CA ASP A 32 -27.91 9.68 -6.52
C ASP A 32 -28.42 10.84 -5.65
N TRP A 33 -28.28 10.76 -4.32
CA TRP A 33 -28.66 11.85 -3.42
C TRP A 33 -27.83 13.13 -3.65
N THR A 34 -26.66 13.01 -4.27
CA THR A 34 -25.81 14.15 -4.66
C THR A 34 -26.25 14.83 -5.96
N LYS A 35 -27.28 14.30 -6.65
CA LYS A 35 -27.87 14.90 -7.85
C LYS A 35 -28.92 15.97 -7.54
N ASN A 36 -29.48 15.97 -6.32
CA ASN A 36 -30.66 16.77 -6.02
C ASN A 36 -30.29 18.15 -5.45
N PRO A 37 -30.91 19.24 -5.92
CA PRO A 37 -30.83 20.55 -5.26
C PRO A 37 -31.24 20.45 -3.78
N PRO A 38 -30.65 21.27 -2.89
CA PRO A 38 -29.75 22.40 -3.16
C PRO A 38 -28.28 21.98 -3.31
N SER A 39 -28.00 20.68 -3.31
CA SER A 39 -26.64 20.18 -3.17
C SER A 39 -25.80 20.48 -4.43
N HIS A 40 -24.86 21.43 -4.33
CA HIS A 40 -23.85 21.72 -5.38
C HIS A 40 -22.74 20.67 -5.39
N LEU A 41 -23.08 19.41 -5.11
CA LEU A 41 -22.14 18.34 -4.93
C LEU A 41 -21.62 17.88 -6.28
N ARG A 42 -20.31 17.64 -6.33
CA ARG A 42 -19.68 17.06 -7.51
C ARG A 42 -20.02 15.58 -7.56
N HIS A 43 -21.07 15.27 -8.31
CA HIS A 43 -21.59 13.92 -8.48
C HIS A 43 -20.75 13.10 -9.47
N VAL A 44 -20.46 11.87 -9.10
CA VAL A 44 -20.00 10.80 -9.99
C VAL A 44 -21.13 9.78 -10.11
N PRO A 45 -21.59 9.42 -11.32
CA PRO A 45 -22.71 8.49 -11.50
C PRO A 45 -22.51 7.16 -10.78
N THR A 46 -23.54 6.69 -10.09
CA THR A 46 -23.55 5.43 -9.32
C THR A 46 -23.18 4.22 -10.18
N GLU A 47 -23.58 4.22 -11.45
CA GLU A 47 -23.26 3.22 -12.48
C GLU A 47 -21.84 3.34 -13.07
N GLU A 48 -21.15 4.46 -12.82
CA GLU A 48 -19.77 4.67 -13.23
C GLU A 48 -18.84 4.06 -12.19
N LEU A 49 -18.53 2.77 -12.37
CA LEU A 49 -17.55 2.07 -11.53
C LEU A 49 -16.29 2.93 -11.40
N THR A 50 -15.86 3.17 -10.17
CA THR A 50 -14.63 3.92 -9.90
C THR A 50 -13.48 2.94 -9.73
N ALA A 51 -12.42 3.08 -10.54
CA ALA A 51 -11.23 2.25 -10.46
C ALA A 51 -10.02 3.07 -9.99
N GLY A 52 -9.08 2.41 -9.31
CA GLY A 52 -7.80 3.01 -8.96
C GLY A 52 -7.90 4.23 -8.04
N LEU A 53 -8.86 4.23 -7.10
CA LEU A 53 -8.97 5.27 -6.07
C LEU A 53 -7.66 5.33 -5.26
N CYS A 54 -7.04 6.51 -5.26
CA CYS A 54 -5.79 6.80 -4.56
C CYS A 54 -6.00 8.03 -3.69
N VAL A 55 -5.56 7.97 -2.44
CA VAL A 55 -5.49 9.14 -1.54
C VAL A 55 -4.07 9.24 -1.00
N LYS A 56 -3.51 10.44 -1.01
CA LYS A 56 -2.24 10.76 -0.35
C LYS A 56 -2.31 12.14 0.27
N TRP A 57 -1.54 12.39 1.31
CA TRP A 57 -1.20 13.74 1.75
C TRP A 57 0.32 13.87 1.81
N PHE A 58 0.83 15.06 1.53
CA PHE A 58 2.26 15.32 1.58
C PHE A 58 2.51 16.76 2.05
N CYS A 59 3.41 16.89 3.02
CA CYS A 59 3.92 18.18 3.48
C CYS A 59 5.13 18.57 2.63
N HIS A 60 4.90 19.47 1.70
CA HIS A 60 5.92 20.08 0.87
C HIS A 60 6.68 21.15 1.65
N PRO A 61 8.03 21.13 1.69
CA PRO A 61 8.81 22.29 2.11
C PRO A 61 8.73 23.41 1.04
N ALA A 62 9.10 24.63 1.42
CA ALA A 62 9.23 25.73 0.46
C ALA A 62 10.23 25.36 -0.66
N GLY A 63 9.91 25.74 -1.89
CA GLY A 63 10.66 25.38 -3.10
C GLY A 63 10.38 23.97 -3.63
N ASN A 64 9.53 23.17 -2.99
CA ASN A 64 9.11 21.85 -3.48
C ASN A 64 7.58 21.78 -3.60
N PRO A 65 6.99 21.19 -4.65
CA PRO A 65 7.63 20.86 -5.93
C PRO A 65 8.07 22.14 -6.66
N ASN A 66 8.93 22.02 -7.67
CA ASN A 66 9.49 23.16 -8.40
C ASN A 66 9.18 23.09 -9.90
N GLY A 67 7.90 22.87 -10.23
CA GLY A 67 7.44 22.86 -11.61
C GLY A 67 7.75 21.58 -12.39
N GLU A 68 8.11 20.48 -11.72
CA GLU A 68 8.30 19.20 -12.42
C GLU A 68 6.97 18.75 -13.03
N SER A 69 6.96 18.57 -14.36
CA SER A 69 5.78 18.12 -15.08
C SER A 69 5.38 16.71 -14.62
N LYS A 70 4.09 16.53 -14.33
CA LYS A 70 3.54 15.23 -13.98
C LYS A 70 3.05 14.52 -15.24
N PRO A 71 2.93 13.18 -15.21
CA PRO A 71 2.30 12.43 -16.30
C PRO A 71 0.91 12.99 -16.61
N LEU A 72 0.51 12.85 -17.87
CA LEU A 72 -0.83 13.22 -18.32
C LEU A 72 -1.89 12.59 -17.41
N SER A 73 -2.87 13.39 -17.00
CA SER A 73 -3.92 12.90 -16.10
C SER A 73 -4.78 11.86 -16.82
N GLU A 74 -4.79 10.61 -16.35
CA GLU A 74 -5.62 9.53 -16.93
C GLU A 74 -7.05 9.49 -16.36
N GLY A 75 -7.25 10.09 -15.18
CA GLY A 75 -8.51 10.11 -14.46
C GLY A 75 -8.77 11.47 -13.81
N ARG A 76 -9.77 11.54 -12.93
CA ARG A 76 -10.06 12.74 -12.14
C ARG A 76 -9.11 12.83 -10.95
N THR A 77 -8.65 14.04 -10.66
CA THR A 77 -7.80 14.32 -9.50
C THR A 77 -8.31 15.55 -8.78
N MET A 78 -8.26 15.52 -7.45
CA MET A 78 -8.49 16.66 -6.57
C MET A 78 -7.25 16.87 -5.71
N SER A 79 -6.80 18.11 -5.56
CA SER A 79 -5.83 18.52 -4.56
C SER A 79 -6.44 19.57 -3.65
N VAL A 80 -6.28 19.41 -2.34
CA VAL A 80 -6.81 20.27 -1.28
C VAL A 80 -5.66 20.73 -0.38
N LEU A 81 -5.56 22.03 -0.13
CA LEU A 81 -4.66 22.59 0.87
C LEU A 81 -5.23 22.34 2.27
N VAL A 82 -4.53 21.55 3.07
CA VAL A 82 -4.97 21.17 4.44
C VAL A 82 -4.09 21.80 5.53
N SER A 83 -3.15 22.67 5.18
CA SER A 83 -2.41 23.51 6.13
C SER A 83 -3.04 24.92 6.26
N PRO A 84 -2.87 25.62 7.40
CA PRO A 84 -3.57 26.86 7.72
C PRO A 84 -3.38 28.03 6.72
N ALA A 85 -2.15 28.23 6.25
CA ALA A 85 -1.80 29.21 5.22
C ALA A 85 -0.59 28.70 4.43
N SER A 86 -0.60 28.90 3.12
CA SER A 86 0.51 28.50 2.25
C SER A 86 0.47 29.28 0.93
N GLU A 87 1.44 29.02 0.05
CA GLU A 87 1.40 29.42 -1.34
C GLU A 87 1.76 28.22 -2.20
N PHE A 88 0.73 27.47 -2.62
CA PHE A 88 0.89 26.30 -3.47
C PHE A 88 0.22 26.53 -4.82
N ARG A 89 1.03 26.80 -5.85
CA ARG A 89 0.53 27.09 -7.20
C ARG A 89 0.51 25.84 -8.04
N ILE A 90 -0.58 25.62 -8.75
CA ILE A 90 -0.73 24.53 -9.71
C ILE A 90 -1.05 25.15 -11.07
N GLU A 91 -0.31 24.71 -12.08
CA GLU A 91 -0.49 25.10 -13.47
C GLU A 91 -1.01 23.91 -14.27
N PHE A 92 -1.89 24.19 -15.22
CA PHE A 92 -2.57 23.23 -16.07
C PHE A 92 -2.38 23.62 -17.54
N SER A 93 -2.19 22.62 -18.39
CA SER A 93 -2.09 22.81 -19.84
C SER A 93 -2.72 21.66 -20.61
N THR A 94 -3.07 21.93 -21.87
CA THR A 94 -3.48 20.91 -22.84
C THR A 94 -2.29 20.28 -23.56
N SER A 95 -1.08 20.83 -23.37
CA SER A 95 0.15 20.36 -23.98
C SER A 95 1.26 20.19 -22.93
N ALA A 96 2.24 19.33 -23.22
CA ALA A 96 3.33 19.03 -22.29
C ALA A 96 4.31 20.20 -22.11
N GLU A 97 4.29 21.15 -23.04
CA GLU A 97 5.22 22.29 -23.14
C GLU A 97 4.82 23.47 -22.23
N PHE A 98 3.59 23.48 -21.67
CA PHE A 98 3.07 24.59 -20.85
C PHE A 98 3.27 25.95 -21.51
N VAL A 99 2.81 26.06 -22.77
CA VAL A 99 2.90 27.31 -23.51
C VAL A 99 2.16 28.42 -22.74
N PRO A 100 2.78 29.60 -22.47
CA PRO A 100 2.24 30.57 -21.52
C PRO A 100 0.82 31.06 -21.84
N HIS A 101 0.48 31.22 -23.13
CA HIS A 101 -0.84 31.68 -23.53
C HIS A 101 -1.95 30.62 -23.37
N ASP A 102 -1.59 29.35 -23.22
CA ASP A 102 -2.49 28.20 -23.07
C ASP A 102 -2.46 27.59 -21.66
N THR A 103 -1.69 28.17 -20.75
CA THR A 103 -1.56 27.69 -19.37
C THR A 103 -2.58 28.35 -18.46
N LEU A 104 -3.28 27.55 -17.67
CA LEU A 104 -4.16 28.00 -16.58
C LEU A 104 -3.44 27.82 -15.25
N SER A 105 -3.33 28.87 -14.46
CA SER A 105 -2.65 28.84 -13.16
C SER A 105 -3.63 29.14 -12.03
N HIS A 106 -3.52 28.41 -10.93
CA HIS A 106 -4.27 28.66 -9.71
C HIS A 106 -3.40 28.46 -8.47
N THR A 107 -3.57 29.29 -7.46
CA THR A 107 -2.76 29.24 -6.23
C THR A 107 -3.65 29.01 -5.03
N LEU A 108 -3.42 27.90 -4.34
CA LEU A 108 -4.06 27.56 -3.07
C LEU A 108 -3.37 28.34 -1.95
N ARG A 109 -4.13 29.13 -1.20
CA ARG A 109 -3.59 30.02 -0.14
C ARG A 109 -4.19 29.78 1.23
N ARG A 110 -5.46 29.40 1.28
CA ARG A 110 -6.22 29.19 2.51
C ARG A 110 -6.47 27.72 2.74
N HIS A 111 -6.47 27.31 4.01
CA HIS A 111 -6.97 26.00 4.38
C HIS A 111 -8.33 25.71 3.72
N GLY A 112 -8.46 24.53 3.13
CA GLY A 112 -9.63 24.09 2.39
C GLY A 112 -9.68 24.55 0.93
N ASP A 113 -8.77 25.40 0.45
CA ASP A 113 -8.67 25.70 -0.98
C ASP A 113 -8.40 24.40 -1.74
N PHE A 114 -9.16 24.16 -2.81
CA PHE A 114 -9.02 22.96 -3.63
C PHE A 114 -9.01 23.28 -5.12
N VAL A 115 -8.45 22.34 -5.86
CA VAL A 115 -8.58 22.25 -7.32
C VAL A 115 -8.92 20.83 -7.72
N ILE A 116 -9.82 20.69 -8.70
CA ILE A 116 -10.25 19.41 -9.27
C ILE A 116 -10.05 19.47 -10.77
N TRP A 117 -9.50 18.42 -11.36
CA TRP A 117 -9.32 18.35 -12.80
C TRP A 117 -9.58 16.96 -13.37
N GLY A 118 -9.98 16.93 -14.64
CA GLY A 118 -10.30 15.73 -15.40
C GLY A 118 -9.11 15.08 -16.13
N PRO A 119 -9.37 13.97 -16.84
CA PRO A 119 -8.37 13.32 -17.68
C PRO A 119 -7.96 14.21 -18.88
N GLY A 120 -6.78 13.94 -19.45
CA GLY A 120 -6.25 14.65 -20.61
C GLY A 120 -5.63 16.01 -20.28
N VAL A 121 -5.41 16.31 -19.00
CA VAL A 121 -4.81 17.57 -18.54
C VAL A 121 -3.38 17.34 -18.03
N PHE A 122 -2.42 18.08 -18.58
CA PHE A 122 -1.06 18.19 -18.04
C PHE A 122 -1.07 19.14 -16.85
N HIS A 123 -0.30 18.82 -15.82
CA HIS A 123 -0.18 19.71 -14.65
C HIS A 123 1.24 19.69 -14.06
N ARG A 124 1.61 20.82 -13.45
CA ARG A 124 2.82 20.99 -12.65
C ARG A 124 2.52 21.88 -11.46
N ALA A 125 3.28 21.74 -10.37
CA ALA A 125 3.02 22.48 -9.15
C ALA A 125 4.29 23.16 -8.62
N PHE A 126 4.09 24.22 -7.85
CA PHE A 126 5.12 25.06 -7.25
C PHE A 126 4.77 25.32 -5.79
N GLY A 127 5.63 24.91 -4.86
CA GLY A 127 5.49 25.24 -3.44
C GLY A 127 6.24 26.51 -3.10
N GLY A 128 5.61 27.68 -3.19
CA GLY A 128 6.22 28.95 -2.80
C GLY A 128 6.46 29.04 -1.29
N GLN A 129 5.61 28.39 -0.49
CA GLN A 129 5.73 28.24 0.96
C GLN A 129 5.50 26.77 1.38
N PRO A 130 5.83 26.39 2.63
CA PRO A 130 5.48 25.07 3.13
C PRO A 130 3.97 24.82 3.02
N ALA A 131 3.58 23.68 2.45
CA ALA A 131 2.20 23.36 2.13
C ALA A 131 1.91 21.89 2.43
N CYS A 132 0.82 21.59 3.12
CA CYS A 132 0.32 20.21 3.17
C CYS A 132 -0.82 20.05 2.18
N ILE A 133 -0.64 19.17 1.18
CA ILE A 133 -1.63 18.93 0.14
C ILE A 133 -2.20 17.52 0.26
N LEU A 134 -3.50 17.42 0.51
CA LEU A 134 -4.28 16.18 0.36
C LEU A 134 -4.66 16.02 -1.11
N THR A 135 -4.35 14.88 -1.72
CA THR A 135 -4.69 14.57 -3.11
C THR A 135 -5.51 13.29 -3.19
N VAL A 136 -6.65 13.36 -3.87
CA VAL A 136 -7.53 12.24 -4.18
C VAL A 136 -7.53 12.05 -5.70
N ARG A 137 -7.30 10.83 -6.20
CA ARG A 137 -7.34 10.51 -7.62
C ARG A 137 -8.17 9.27 -7.87
N TRP A 138 -8.95 9.26 -8.95
CA TRP A 138 -9.72 8.10 -9.37
C TRP A 138 -9.93 8.08 -10.88
N SER A 139 -10.18 6.90 -11.45
CA SER A 139 -10.31 6.71 -12.90
C SER A 139 -11.55 5.91 -13.26
N ARG A 140 -11.95 5.98 -14.54
CA ARG A 140 -12.91 5.06 -15.13
C ARG A 140 -12.21 3.72 -15.42
N PRO A 141 -12.79 2.55 -15.10
CA PRO A 141 -12.28 1.27 -15.56
C PRO A 141 -12.30 1.27 -17.09
N GLY A 142 -11.18 0.88 -17.71
CA GLY A 142 -11.01 0.93 -19.16
C GLY A 142 -12.08 0.13 -19.89
N ARG A 143 -12.67 0.71 -20.95
CA ARG A 143 -13.55 -0.02 -21.88
C ARG A 143 -12.74 -1.13 -22.54
N ARG A 144 -13.12 -2.40 -22.32
CA ARG A 144 -12.71 -3.48 -23.23
C ARG A 144 -13.31 -3.20 -24.60
N GLY A 145 -12.48 -3.27 -25.64
CA GLY A 145 -12.92 -3.38 -27.02
C GLY A 145 -13.84 -4.60 -27.17
N SER A 146 -14.95 -4.38 -27.87
CA SER A 146 -15.95 -5.38 -28.21
C SER A 146 -15.34 -6.50 -29.05
N ALA A 147 -15.49 -7.74 -28.60
CA ALA A 147 -15.53 -8.93 -29.45
C ALA A 147 -16.44 -9.99 -28.81
N ILE A 148 -17.71 -9.96 -29.24
CA ILE A 148 -18.65 -11.05 -29.61
C ILE A 148 -18.97 -12.23 -28.65
N ASN A 149 -20.29 -12.29 -28.35
CA ASN A 149 -21.21 -13.45 -28.22
C ASN A 149 -21.01 -14.47 -27.07
N GLY A 150 -22.04 -14.93 -26.35
CA GLY A 150 -23.49 -14.72 -26.41
C GLY A 150 -24.21 -15.67 -25.45
N HIS A 151 -25.44 -15.29 -25.08
CA HIS A 151 -26.55 -16.09 -24.55
C HIS A 151 -26.57 -16.51 -23.06
N GLY A 152 -27.66 -16.09 -22.40
CA GLY A 152 -28.14 -16.63 -21.13
C GLY A 152 -29.30 -15.79 -20.57
N ARG A 153 -30.53 -16.23 -20.80
CA ARG A 153 -31.79 -15.66 -20.29
C ARG A 153 -32.04 -16.02 -18.81
N GLY A 154 -32.86 -15.19 -18.15
CA GLY A 154 -33.66 -15.54 -16.95
C GLY A 154 -32.91 -15.32 -15.63
N SER A 155 -33.51 -14.86 -14.54
CA SER A 155 -34.89 -14.54 -14.18
C SER A 155 -34.84 -13.81 -12.83
N ARG A 156 -35.91 -13.05 -12.54
CA ARG A 156 -36.14 -12.31 -11.30
C ARG A 156 -35.99 -13.18 -10.04
N GLY A 157 -35.40 -12.59 -9.01
CA GLY A 157 -35.47 -13.04 -7.62
C GLY A 157 -35.33 -11.82 -6.73
N GLU A 158 -36.46 -11.26 -6.32
CA GLU A 158 -36.54 -10.34 -5.20
C GLU A 158 -36.17 -11.11 -3.93
N SER A 159 -35.19 -10.62 -3.19
CA SER A 159 -35.01 -10.97 -1.78
C SER A 159 -34.73 -9.69 -1.01
N GLN A 160 -35.75 -9.28 -0.26
CA GLN A 160 -35.66 -8.31 0.83
C GLN A 160 -34.49 -8.67 1.74
N HIS A 161 -33.60 -7.70 1.98
CA HIS A 161 -32.74 -7.71 3.16
C HIS A 161 -32.87 -6.37 3.88
N ASP A 162 -33.34 -6.52 5.11
CA ASP A 162 -33.54 -5.55 6.18
C ASP A 162 -32.28 -4.69 6.42
N PRO A 163 -32.39 -3.35 6.48
CA PRO A 163 -31.26 -2.49 6.81
C PRO A 163 -31.11 -2.41 8.33
N LEU A 164 -29.87 -2.21 8.79
CA LEU A 164 -29.48 -1.90 10.19
C LEU A 164 -29.13 -3.12 11.06
N THR A 165 -27.90 -3.61 10.91
CA THR A 165 -27.01 -3.97 12.04
C THR A 165 -25.63 -4.39 11.51
N ALA A 166 -24.88 -3.42 11.03
CA ALA A 166 -23.43 -3.54 10.98
C ALA A 166 -22.86 -2.13 11.13
N SER A 167 -22.76 -1.70 12.39
CA SER A 167 -21.83 -0.64 12.78
C SER A 167 -20.43 -1.12 12.41
N THR A 168 -20.08 -0.91 11.13
CA THR A 168 -18.74 -1.14 10.65
C THR A 168 -17.95 0.03 11.16
N PHE A 169 -17.35 -0.15 12.34
CA PHE A 169 -16.27 0.69 12.83
C PHE A 169 -15.29 0.89 11.68
N ILE A 170 -15.35 2.04 11.02
CA ILE A 170 -14.26 2.52 10.18
C ILE A 170 -13.13 2.77 11.18
N PRO A 171 -12.02 2.02 11.16
CA PRO A 171 -10.96 2.30 12.09
C PRO A 171 -10.41 3.67 11.72
N VAL A 172 -10.68 4.64 12.59
CA VAL A 172 -9.82 5.80 12.76
C VAL A 172 -8.41 5.22 12.92
N PHE A 173 -7.49 5.55 12.00
CA PHE A 173 -6.06 5.31 12.20
C PHE A 173 -5.66 6.06 13.47
N ARG A 174 -5.80 5.43 14.64
CA ARG A 174 -5.14 5.89 15.84
C ARG A 174 -3.65 5.64 15.61
N ALA A 175 -2.85 6.67 15.80
CA ALA A 175 -1.39 6.65 15.75
C ALA A 175 -0.75 5.78 16.86
N ARG A 176 -1.28 4.58 17.13
CA ARG A 176 -0.79 3.73 18.23
C ARG A 176 0.29 2.72 17.84
N ASP A 177 0.52 2.37 16.56
CA ASP A 177 1.37 1.19 16.27
C ASP A 177 2.39 1.33 15.10
N GLN A 178 3.03 2.49 14.94
CA GLN A 178 4.32 2.55 14.22
C GLN A 178 5.48 2.33 15.20
N VAL A 179 5.56 1.12 15.75
CA VAL A 179 6.42 0.76 16.90
C VAL A 179 7.91 0.67 16.53
N LEU A 180 8.31 0.92 15.29
CA LEU A 180 9.73 1.04 14.88
C LEU A 180 10.00 2.32 14.08
N ALA A 181 9.33 3.42 14.44
CA ALA A 181 9.52 4.74 13.84
C ALA A 181 10.53 5.65 14.58
N SER A 182 10.94 5.27 15.80
CA SER A 182 11.91 6.01 16.62
C SER A 182 13.05 5.11 17.07
N ASP A 183 14.23 5.71 17.31
CA ASP A 183 15.40 4.99 17.83
C ASP A 183 15.12 4.33 19.18
N GLU A 184 14.38 5.00 20.05
CA GLU A 184 13.95 4.44 21.34
C GLU A 184 13.17 3.13 21.17
N ALA A 185 12.25 3.09 20.21
CA ALA A 185 11.43 1.90 19.98
C ALA A 185 12.23 0.77 19.32
N VAL A 186 13.20 1.12 18.46
CA VAL A 186 14.18 0.17 17.88
C VAL A 186 15.07 -0.42 18.97
N GLU A 187 15.59 0.38 19.89
CA GLU A 187 16.45 -0.09 20.98
C GLU A 187 15.68 -0.91 22.01
N ALA A 188 14.44 -0.52 22.34
CA ALA A 188 13.54 -1.33 23.14
C ALA A 188 13.26 -2.70 22.48
N ARG A 189 13.14 -2.73 21.14
CA ARG A 189 13.03 -3.99 20.39
C ARG A 189 14.32 -4.80 20.45
N ARG A 190 15.47 -4.15 20.29
CA ARG A 190 16.80 -4.80 20.30
C ARG A 190 17.08 -5.48 21.63
N ALA A 191 16.72 -4.86 22.76
CA ALA A 191 16.90 -5.43 24.10
C ALA A 191 16.23 -6.81 24.26
N ARG A 192 15.22 -7.12 23.45
CA ARG A 192 14.47 -8.38 23.46
C ARG A 192 15.06 -9.46 22.55
N SER A 193 16.12 -9.16 21.80
CA SER A 193 16.73 -10.09 20.83
C SER A 193 17.33 -11.33 21.50
N PHE A 194 17.56 -11.28 22.81
CA PHE A 194 18.10 -12.38 23.60
C PHE A 194 17.02 -13.25 24.26
N GLU A 195 15.72 -12.97 24.01
CA GLU A 195 14.64 -13.81 24.52
C GLU A 195 14.80 -15.26 24.00
N PRO A 196 14.58 -16.29 24.84
CA PRO A 196 14.92 -17.68 24.49
C PRO A 196 14.31 -18.19 23.20
N HIS A 197 13.08 -17.76 22.88
CA HIS A 197 12.38 -18.22 21.67
C HIS A 197 12.94 -17.61 20.38
N VAL A 198 13.70 -16.50 20.44
CA VAL A 198 14.24 -15.83 19.25
C VAL A 198 15.77 -15.90 19.16
N ALA A 199 16.47 -16.20 20.26
CA ALA A 199 17.93 -16.19 20.32
C ALA A 199 18.62 -17.02 19.21
N LEU A 200 18.14 -18.24 18.94
CA LEU A 200 18.71 -19.09 17.86
C LEU A 200 18.49 -18.48 16.47
N LEU A 201 17.38 -17.79 16.26
CA LEU A 201 17.09 -17.11 14.99
C LEU A 201 17.97 -15.87 14.82
N GLN A 202 18.26 -15.14 15.90
CA GLN A 202 19.22 -14.03 15.85
C GLN A 202 20.63 -14.51 15.52
N ALA A 203 21.08 -15.60 16.16
CA ALA A 203 22.37 -16.20 15.86
C ALA A 203 22.47 -16.68 14.39
N LEU A 204 21.35 -17.13 13.81
CA LEU A 204 21.28 -17.41 12.38
C LEU A 204 21.44 -16.13 11.55
N ALA A 205 20.68 -15.07 11.85
CA ALA A 205 20.77 -13.79 11.13
C ALA A 205 22.20 -13.20 11.19
N GLU A 206 22.87 -13.27 12.34
CA GLU A 206 24.25 -12.82 12.52
C GLU A 206 25.25 -13.62 11.66
N ARG A 207 25.12 -14.95 11.60
CA ARG A 207 25.98 -15.78 10.73
C ARG A 207 25.75 -15.50 9.25
N ILE A 208 24.51 -15.28 8.83
CA ILE A 208 24.22 -14.89 7.45
C ILE A 208 24.88 -13.53 7.17
N GLY A 209 24.75 -12.55 8.07
CA GLY A 209 25.37 -11.23 7.93
C GLY A 209 26.90 -11.25 7.93
N ALA A 210 27.53 -12.22 8.59
CA ALA A 210 28.98 -12.43 8.57
C ALA A 210 29.47 -13.20 7.31
N SER A 211 28.55 -13.72 6.49
CA SER A 211 28.89 -14.43 5.26
C SER A 211 29.27 -13.47 4.14
N ARG A 212 29.99 -13.98 3.12
CA ARG A 212 30.34 -13.20 1.93
C ARG A 212 29.12 -12.84 1.06
N ASP A 213 27.97 -13.46 1.33
CA ASP A 213 26.76 -13.29 0.53
C ASP A 213 25.96 -12.03 0.93
N ALA A 214 26.24 -11.45 2.11
CA ALA A 214 25.46 -10.38 2.71
C ALA A 214 26.32 -9.18 3.16
N PRO A 215 27.00 -8.48 2.24
CA PRO A 215 27.92 -7.39 2.58
C PRO A 215 27.26 -6.22 3.33
N ASP A 216 25.98 -5.95 3.04
CA ASP A 216 25.20 -4.87 3.66
C ASP A 216 24.46 -5.32 4.94
N GLY A 217 24.74 -6.54 5.41
CA GLY A 217 24.12 -7.15 6.57
C GLY A 217 22.72 -7.73 6.33
N VAL A 218 22.17 -8.27 7.40
CA VAL A 218 20.88 -8.98 7.43
C VAL A 218 20.04 -8.42 8.56
N PRO A 219 18.82 -7.92 8.28
CA PRO A 219 17.93 -7.49 9.35
C PRO A 219 17.59 -8.66 10.29
N ARG A 220 17.40 -8.33 11.57
CA ARG A 220 17.07 -9.29 12.62
C ARG A 220 15.66 -9.85 12.48
N PHE A 221 15.44 -11.02 13.08
CA PHE A 221 14.09 -11.49 13.36
C PHE A 221 13.43 -10.59 14.40
N ASP A 222 12.11 -10.44 14.34
CA ASP A 222 11.35 -9.66 15.31
C ASP A 222 11.12 -10.45 16.62
N PRO A 223 11.62 -10.01 17.79
CA PRO A 223 11.38 -10.68 19.07
C PRO A 223 9.91 -10.79 19.50
N LEU A 224 9.02 -9.96 18.94
CA LEU A 224 7.59 -10.03 19.24
C LEU A 224 6.85 -11.14 18.50
N ASP A 225 7.47 -11.68 17.44
CA ASP A 225 6.95 -12.81 16.68
C ASP A 225 7.16 -14.13 17.46
N GLY A 226 6.70 -15.25 16.88
CA GLY A 226 6.70 -16.57 17.52
C GLY A 226 8.09 -17.19 17.72
N GLY A 227 9.12 -16.66 17.05
CA GLY A 227 10.46 -17.23 17.09
C GLY A 227 10.47 -18.71 16.67
N ILE A 228 11.26 -19.54 17.36
CA ILE A 228 11.33 -20.99 17.13
C ILE A 228 10.00 -21.73 17.41
N ASN A 229 9.08 -21.09 18.13
CA ASN A 229 7.77 -21.65 18.44
C ASN A 229 6.72 -21.33 17.36
N ALA A 230 7.08 -20.55 16.34
CA ALA A 230 6.16 -20.19 15.26
C ALA A 230 5.66 -21.45 14.51
N ARG A 231 4.37 -21.44 14.20
CA ARG A 231 3.69 -22.48 13.41
C ARG A 231 3.54 -22.08 11.95
N VAL A 232 3.70 -20.80 11.65
CA VAL A 232 3.57 -20.21 10.31
C VAL A 232 4.81 -19.37 9.98
N LEU A 233 5.42 -19.64 8.83
CA LEU A 233 6.45 -18.79 8.24
C LEU A 233 5.82 -17.97 7.10
N LEU A 234 5.76 -16.66 7.26
CA LEU A 234 5.42 -15.74 6.17
C LEU A 234 6.70 -15.41 5.41
N LEU A 235 6.83 -15.95 4.19
CA LEU A 235 8.05 -15.85 3.39
C LEU A 235 7.86 -14.87 2.23
N GLN A 236 8.66 -13.80 2.25
CA GLN A 236 8.74 -12.78 1.20
C GLN A 236 10.01 -12.95 0.36
N GLU A 237 10.23 -12.10 -0.65
CA GLU A 237 11.36 -12.21 -1.57
C GLU A 237 12.69 -11.75 -0.93
N ALA A 238 12.82 -10.45 -0.63
CA ALA A 238 14.01 -9.83 -0.07
C ALA A 238 13.61 -8.64 0.84
N PRO A 239 14.45 -8.24 1.81
CA PRO A 239 14.17 -7.11 2.70
C PRO A 239 13.96 -5.80 1.94
N GLY A 240 12.97 -5.03 2.39
CA GLY A 240 12.72 -3.65 1.95
C GLY A 240 13.70 -2.64 2.58
N PRO A 241 13.84 -1.41 2.05
CA PRO A 241 14.73 -0.40 2.64
C PRO A 241 14.34 -0.03 4.08
N ARG A 242 13.05 -0.14 4.42
CA ARG A 242 12.53 0.13 5.77
C ARG A 242 12.90 -0.96 6.78
N ALA A 243 12.98 -2.21 6.35
CA ALA A 243 13.46 -3.31 7.18
C ALA A 243 14.97 -3.21 7.44
N VAL A 244 15.73 -2.72 6.45
CA VAL A 244 17.15 -2.37 6.64
C VAL A 244 17.28 -1.21 7.62
N GLY A 245 16.49 -0.14 7.44
CA GLY A 245 16.53 1.04 8.31
C GLY A 245 16.16 0.77 9.77
N SER A 246 15.16 -0.10 10.04
CA SER A 246 14.84 -0.49 11.41
C SER A 246 15.75 -1.59 11.97
N GLY A 247 16.44 -2.32 11.09
CA GLY A 247 17.23 -3.50 11.44
C GLY A 247 16.40 -4.73 11.79
N PHE A 248 15.09 -4.76 11.46
CA PHE A 248 14.18 -5.88 11.75
C PHE A 248 13.28 -6.25 10.56
N ILE A 249 13.04 -7.54 10.36
CA ILE A 249 11.92 -8.05 9.54
C ILE A 249 10.67 -8.07 10.42
N SER A 250 9.83 -7.02 10.34
CA SER A 250 8.75 -6.80 11.30
C SER A 250 7.46 -6.26 10.67
N SER A 251 6.31 -6.66 11.22
CA SER A 251 5.00 -6.00 11.01
C SER A 251 4.93 -4.57 11.55
N ASP A 252 5.87 -4.19 12.42
CA ASP A 252 5.93 -2.87 13.06
C ASP A 252 6.80 -1.86 12.31
N ASN A 253 7.40 -2.26 11.18
CA ASN A 253 8.15 -1.35 10.34
C ASN A 253 7.24 -0.19 9.87
N PRO A 254 7.76 1.06 9.79
CA PRO A 254 6.98 2.24 9.46
C PRO A 254 6.72 2.33 7.95
N ASP A 255 6.05 1.30 7.41
CA ASP A 255 5.70 1.19 6.00
C ASP A 255 4.38 0.44 5.78
N GLN A 256 3.76 0.70 4.63
CA GLN A 256 2.44 0.17 4.33
C GLN A 256 2.43 -1.35 4.06
N THR A 257 3.55 -1.95 3.67
CA THR A 257 3.66 -3.41 3.49
C THR A 257 3.54 -4.11 4.84
N ALA A 258 4.27 -3.63 5.84
CA ALA A 258 4.20 -4.11 7.21
C ALA A 258 2.80 -3.91 7.83
N ALA A 259 2.21 -2.72 7.64
CA ALA A 259 0.84 -2.43 8.08
C ALA A 259 -0.21 -3.37 7.44
N ASN A 260 -0.11 -3.61 6.13
CA ASN A 260 -1.00 -4.53 5.43
C ASN A 260 -0.83 -5.97 5.91
N ALA A 261 0.40 -6.44 6.13
CA ALA A 261 0.66 -7.79 6.62
C ALA A 261 0.09 -8.00 8.03
N ARG A 262 0.25 -7.01 8.92
CA ARG A 262 -0.34 -7.01 10.26
C ARG A 262 -1.86 -7.10 10.21
N HIS A 263 -2.49 -6.18 9.48
CA HIS A 263 -3.94 -6.13 9.33
C HIS A 263 -4.49 -7.43 8.75
N ALA A 264 -3.79 -8.05 7.80
CA ALA A 264 -4.22 -9.31 7.22
C ALA A 264 -4.15 -10.47 8.23
N CYS A 265 -3.11 -10.54 9.07
CA CYS A 265 -3.02 -11.54 10.14
C CYS A 265 -4.12 -11.33 11.19
N GLU A 266 -4.33 -10.10 11.65
CA GLU A 266 -5.38 -9.74 12.62
C GLU A 266 -6.77 -10.10 12.09
N SER A 267 -7.07 -9.73 10.84
CA SER A 267 -8.36 -10.02 10.19
C SER A 267 -8.58 -11.52 9.92
N ALA A 268 -7.51 -12.30 9.86
CA ALA A 268 -7.53 -13.74 9.72
C ALA A 268 -7.63 -14.48 11.07
N GLY A 269 -7.47 -13.78 12.20
CA GLY A 269 -7.35 -14.40 13.52
C GLY A 269 -6.02 -15.13 13.74
N LEU A 270 -5.00 -14.83 12.93
CA LEU A 270 -3.68 -15.45 13.03
C LEU A 270 -2.84 -14.71 14.07
N SER A 271 -2.59 -15.36 15.22
CA SER A 271 -1.82 -14.78 16.32
C SER A 271 -0.39 -14.44 15.89
N ARG A 272 0.12 -13.28 16.34
CA ARG A 272 1.52 -12.90 16.13
C ARG A 272 2.50 -13.93 16.69
N ARG A 273 2.13 -14.60 17.79
CA ARG A 273 2.95 -15.65 18.42
C ARG A 273 3.03 -16.94 17.60
N ASP A 274 2.14 -17.13 16.62
CA ASP A 274 2.19 -18.26 15.71
C ASP A 274 3.02 -17.98 14.46
N VAL A 275 3.39 -16.73 14.23
CA VAL A 275 4.01 -16.28 12.99
C VAL A 275 5.47 -15.95 13.22
N VAL A 276 6.31 -16.31 12.27
CA VAL A 276 7.61 -15.68 12.04
C VAL A 276 7.64 -15.15 10.61
N ARG A 277 8.24 -13.96 10.41
CA ARG A 277 8.39 -13.33 9.10
C ARG A 277 9.82 -13.41 8.65
N TRP A 278 10.02 -13.73 7.37
CA TRP A 278 11.36 -13.79 6.80
C TRP A 278 11.36 -13.54 5.30
N ASN A 279 12.57 -13.43 4.75
CA ASN A 279 12.81 -13.28 3.32
C ASN A 279 13.60 -14.46 2.79
N ALA A 280 13.26 -14.90 1.59
CA ALA A 280 13.94 -15.99 0.93
C ALA A 280 15.39 -15.67 0.59
N VAL A 281 15.64 -14.44 0.15
CA VAL A 281 16.98 -13.85 0.10
C VAL A 281 17.08 -12.93 1.32
N PRO A 282 17.83 -13.30 2.36
CA PRO A 282 17.77 -12.62 3.67
C PRO A 282 18.53 -11.30 3.72
N TRP A 283 19.39 -11.01 2.74
CA TRP A 283 20.14 -9.76 2.63
C TRP A 283 19.48 -8.78 1.64
N TYR A 284 19.84 -7.51 1.78
CA TYR A 284 19.34 -6.45 0.93
C TYR A 284 19.82 -6.64 -0.52
N LEU A 285 18.91 -6.43 -1.48
CA LEU A 285 19.18 -6.51 -2.92
C LEU A 285 19.04 -5.16 -3.61
N GLY A 286 19.23 -4.06 -2.88
CA GLY A 286 19.23 -2.73 -3.49
C GLY A 286 20.60 -2.26 -3.94
N ASN A 287 20.63 -1.04 -4.48
CA ASN A 287 21.87 -0.33 -4.73
C ASN A 287 22.48 0.18 -3.41
N GLU A 288 23.76 0.54 -3.42
CA GLU A 288 24.49 1.10 -2.27
C GLU A 288 23.78 2.31 -1.64
N GLU A 289 23.07 3.09 -2.46
CA GLU A 289 22.28 4.26 -2.02
C GLU A 289 20.95 3.90 -1.32
N GLY A 290 20.53 2.63 -1.33
CA GLY A 290 19.27 2.18 -0.73
C GLY A 290 18.00 2.69 -1.41
N THR A 291 18.11 3.27 -2.61
CA THR A 291 17.02 3.97 -3.30
C THR A 291 16.17 3.05 -4.18
N LYS A 292 16.71 1.90 -4.62
CA LYS A 292 16.00 0.92 -5.46
C LYS A 292 16.40 -0.51 -5.10
N ILE A 293 15.42 -1.41 -5.00
CA ILE A 293 15.61 -2.86 -4.87
C ILE A 293 15.46 -3.51 -6.25
N ARG A 294 16.39 -4.38 -6.63
CA ARG A 294 16.21 -5.26 -7.79
C ARG A 294 15.53 -6.57 -7.40
N PRO A 295 14.78 -7.22 -8.32
CA PRO A 295 14.28 -8.57 -8.09
C PRO A 295 15.42 -9.56 -7.80
N ALA A 296 15.12 -10.61 -7.03
CA ALA A 296 16.04 -11.70 -6.78
C ALA A 296 16.29 -12.51 -8.05
N THR A 297 17.57 -12.75 -8.35
CA THR A 297 17.99 -13.63 -9.43
C THR A 297 17.95 -15.09 -8.98
N ARG A 298 18.08 -16.02 -9.93
CA ARG A 298 18.23 -17.45 -9.61
C ARG A 298 19.47 -17.72 -8.76
N GLU A 299 20.52 -16.95 -8.95
CA GLU A 299 21.78 -17.11 -8.24
C GLU A 299 21.67 -16.61 -6.80
N ASP A 300 20.97 -15.50 -6.56
CA ASP A 300 20.67 -15.03 -5.21
C ASP A 300 19.89 -16.09 -4.42
N VAL A 301 18.86 -16.67 -5.03
CA VAL A 301 18.07 -17.75 -4.42
C VAL A 301 18.92 -18.98 -4.14
N LYS A 302 19.79 -19.38 -5.09
CA LYS A 302 20.68 -20.53 -4.91
C LYS A 302 21.64 -20.33 -3.74
N ARG A 303 22.19 -19.12 -3.57
CA ARG A 303 23.06 -18.76 -2.43
C ARG A 303 22.29 -18.72 -1.12
N ALA A 304 21.03 -18.27 -1.15
CA ALA A 304 20.22 -18.15 0.06
C ALA A 304 19.61 -19.49 0.53
N GLU A 305 19.53 -20.48 -0.35
CA GLU A 305 18.88 -21.76 -0.07
C GLU A 305 19.42 -22.51 1.16
N PRO A 306 20.75 -22.65 1.39
CA PRO A 306 21.27 -23.32 2.58
C PRO A 306 20.81 -22.64 3.87
N TRP A 307 20.74 -21.30 3.87
CA TRP A 307 20.26 -20.51 5.01
C TRP A 307 18.76 -20.71 5.25
N LEU A 308 17.96 -20.82 4.19
CA LEU A 308 16.56 -21.18 4.30
C LEU A 308 16.38 -22.59 4.88
N ALA A 309 17.18 -23.56 4.43
CA ALA A 309 17.13 -24.92 4.97
C ALA A 309 17.46 -24.95 6.47
N GLU A 310 18.47 -24.20 6.89
CA GLU A 310 18.82 -24.07 8.30
C GLU A 310 17.73 -23.37 9.12
N LEU A 311 17.13 -22.29 8.61
CA LEU A 311 15.97 -21.65 9.25
C LEU A 311 14.84 -22.65 9.50
N LEU A 312 14.48 -23.45 8.49
CA LEU A 312 13.39 -24.42 8.62
C LEU A 312 13.68 -25.48 9.68
N GLN A 313 14.95 -25.84 9.92
CA GLN A 313 15.34 -26.76 10.99
C GLN A 313 15.19 -26.15 12.39
N LEU A 314 15.41 -24.83 12.53
CA LEU A 314 15.25 -24.11 13.80
C LEU A 314 13.77 -23.93 14.19
N LEU A 315 12.86 -23.87 13.21
CA LEU A 315 11.43 -23.70 13.42
C LEU A 315 10.73 -25.04 13.68
N SER A 316 11.01 -25.66 14.83
CA SER A 316 10.59 -27.03 15.16
C SER A 316 9.07 -27.24 15.24
N ARG A 317 8.28 -26.17 15.45
CA ARG A 317 6.81 -26.21 15.47
C ARG A 317 6.17 -25.79 14.16
N LEU A 318 6.95 -25.52 13.11
CA LEU A 318 6.46 -25.03 11.84
C LEU A 318 5.53 -26.04 11.17
N GLN A 319 4.37 -25.58 10.74
CA GLN A 319 3.37 -26.39 10.03
C GLN A 319 3.16 -25.90 8.59
N VAL A 320 3.21 -24.58 8.40
CA VAL A 320 2.87 -23.94 7.12
C VAL A 320 3.88 -22.88 6.73
N VAL A 321 4.30 -22.88 5.45
CA VAL A 321 5.02 -21.77 4.82
C VAL A 321 4.07 -21.06 3.87
N VAL A 322 3.84 -19.76 4.08
CA VAL A 322 3.01 -18.93 3.20
C VAL A 322 3.91 -18.08 2.32
N LEU A 323 3.88 -18.36 1.01
CA LEU A 323 4.66 -17.65 0.00
C LEU A 323 3.92 -16.38 -0.45
N MET A 324 4.46 -15.22 -0.06
CA MET A 324 3.84 -13.93 -0.32
C MET A 324 4.32 -13.33 -1.65
N GLY A 325 3.45 -13.34 -2.66
CA GLY A 325 3.71 -12.77 -3.98
C GLY A 325 4.43 -13.71 -4.97
N LYS A 326 4.36 -13.36 -6.26
CA LYS A 326 4.85 -14.21 -7.36
C LYS A 326 6.33 -14.56 -7.24
N ASN A 327 7.17 -13.65 -6.73
CA ASN A 327 8.60 -13.91 -6.61
C ASN A 327 8.90 -14.93 -5.49
N ALA A 328 8.29 -14.78 -4.31
CA ALA A 328 8.39 -15.79 -3.25
C ALA A 328 7.80 -17.14 -3.70
N GLN A 329 6.70 -17.13 -4.47
CA GLN A 329 6.07 -18.36 -4.97
C GLN A 329 6.99 -19.21 -5.86
N ARG A 330 8.02 -18.61 -6.49
CA ARG A 330 9.03 -19.36 -7.27
C ARG A 330 9.88 -20.31 -6.42
N LEU A 331 9.84 -20.19 -5.09
CA LEU A 331 10.54 -21.06 -4.16
C LEU A 331 9.78 -22.32 -3.82
N ALA A 332 8.52 -22.47 -4.26
CA ALA A 332 7.73 -23.67 -3.99
C ALA A 332 8.47 -24.98 -4.37
N PRO A 333 9.20 -25.08 -5.51
CA PRO A 333 9.99 -26.27 -5.81
C PRO A 333 11.17 -26.50 -4.85
N VAL A 334 11.80 -25.42 -4.37
CA VAL A 334 12.88 -25.49 -3.37
C VAL A 334 12.33 -26.02 -2.05
N LEU A 335 11.24 -25.44 -1.55
CA LEU A 335 10.56 -25.88 -0.33
C LEU A 335 10.11 -27.35 -0.41
N LYS A 336 9.55 -27.77 -1.55
CA LYS A 336 9.17 -29.17 -1.79
C LYS A 336 10.36 -30.13 -1.68
N ARG A 337 11.58 -29.68 -2.03
CA ARG A 337 12.79 -30.50 -1.92
C ARG A 337 13.37 -30.51 -0.50
N ILE A 338 13.50 -29.35 0.13
CA ILE A 338 14.20 -29.23 1.43
C ILE A 338 13.28 -29.50 2.63
N ALA A 339 11.97 -29.35 2.47
CA ALA A 339 10.98 -29.56 3.51
C ALA A 339 9.66 -30.12 2.93
N PRO A 340 9.67 -31.31 2.32
CA PRO A 340 8.50 -31.92 1.66
C PRO A 340 7.30 -32.16 2.58
N HIS A 341 7.52 -32.17 3.90
CA HIS A 341 6.49 -32.40 4.91
C HIS A 341 5.71 -31.13 5.27
N LEU A 342 6.20 -29.94 4.92
CA LEU A 342 5.53 -28.68 5.23
C LEU A 342 4.42 -28.39 4.23
N ARG A 343 3.28 -27.92 4.74
CA ARG A 343 2.22 -27.35 3.90
C ARG A 343 2.73 -26.03 3.33
N VAL A 344 2.55 -25.81 2.03
CA VAL A 344 2.96 -24.58 1.35
C VAL A 344 1.75 -23.89 0.75
N GLU A 345 1.46 -22.69 1.25
CA GLU A 345 0.37 -21.84 0.77
C GLU A 345 0.89 -20.67 -0.06
N ARG A 346 0.03 -20.13 -0.93
CA ARG A 346 0.36 -19.02 -1.83
C ARG A 346 -0.63 -17.90 -1.67
N THR A 347 -0.13 -16.68 -1.64
CA THR A 347 -0.98 -15.50 -1.48
C THR A 347 -0.43 -14.31 -2.27
N PRO A 348 -1.25 -13.29 -2.61
CA PRO A 348 -0.75 -12.02 -3.11
C PRO A 348 0.27 -11.39 -2.15
N HIS A 349 1.18 -10.58 -2.69
CA HIS A 349 2.12 -9.84 -1.84
C HIS A 349 1.37 -8.74 -1.05
N CYS A 350 1.78 -8.46 0.19
CA CYS A 350 1.16 -7.48 1.07
C CYS A 350 1.54 -6.02 0.76
N SER A 351 2.43 -5.76 -0.22
CA SER A 351 2.79 -4.38 -0.61
C SER A 351 1.60 -3.62 -1.22
N PRO A 352 1.54 -2.29 -1.09
CA PRO A 352 0.51 -1.46 -1.70
C PRO A 352 0.37 -1.69 -3.21
N LEU A 353 1.49 -1.76 -3.93
CA LEU A 353 1.51 -1.99 -5.38
C LEU A 353 0.80 -3.29 -5.76
N ALA A 354 1.03 -4.35 -4.98
CA ALA A 354 0.44 -5.65 -5.25
C ALA A 354 -1.03 -5.71 -4.85
N LEU A 355 -1.42 -5.17 -3.70
CA LEU A 355 -2.80 -5.21 -3.23
C LEU A 355 -3.72 -4.25 -4.00
N ASN A 356 -3.22 -3.08 -4.41
CA ASN A 356 -4.02 -2.10 -5.15
C ASN A 356 -4.15 -2.42 -6.63
N TYR A 357 -3.51 -3.50 -7.10
CA TYR A 357 -3.62 -3.95 -8.49
C TYR A 357 -5.02 -4.48 -8.82
N SER A 358 -5.73 -5.08 -7.86
CA SER A 358 -7.11 -5.56 -8.00
C SER A 358 -7.83 -5.51 -6.65
N LEU A 359 -9.13 -5.24 -6.65
CA LEU A 359 -9.97 -5.18 -5.45
C LEU A 359 -9.96 -6.50 -4.65
N ASP A 360 -9.84 -7.63 -5.34
CA ASP A 360 -9.96 -8.96 -4.72
C ASP A 360 -8.71 -9.40 -3.96
N ARG A 361 -7.53 -8.83 -4.27
CA ARG A 361 -6.25 -9.34 -3.73
C ARG A 361 -6.12 -9.22 -2.22
N ARG A 362 -6.76 -8.20 -1.63
CA ARG A 362 -6.79 -8.05 -0.18
C ARG A 362 -7.63 -9.15 0.46
N THR A 363 -8.79 -9.43 -0.13
CA THR A 363 -9.67 -10.52 0.31
C THR A 363 -8.97 -11.87 0.16
N GLU A 364 -8.36 -12.14 -0.99
CA GLU A 364 -7.57 -13.37 -1.24
C GLU A 364 -6.46 -13.56 -0.20
N LEU A 365 -5.73 -12.49 0.15
CA LEU A 365 -4.71 -12.53 1.19
C LEU A 365 -5.29 -12.90 2.56
N ILE A 366 -6.37 -12.23 2.97
CA ILE A 366 -6.98 -12.46 4.28
C ILE A 366 -7.59 -13.87 4.36
N GLU A 367 -8.27 -14.32 3.32
CA GLU A 367 -8.89 -15.64 3.26
C GLU A 367 -7.86 -16.77 3.29
N THR A 368 -6.74 -16.61 2.55
CA THR A 368 -5.63 -17.58 2.62
C THR A 368 -5.09 -17.67 4.04
N LEU A 369 -4.83 -16.54 4.70
CA LEU A 369 -4.33 -16.54 6.08
C LEU A 369 -5.35 -17.07 7.08
N ARG A 370 -6.65 -16.84 6.83
CA ARG A 370 -7.73 -17.38 7.66
C ARG A 370 -7.81 -18.89 7.56
N ASP A 371 -7.71 -19.43 6.35
CA ASP A 371 -7.65 -20.89 6.15
C ASP A 371 -6.42 -21.49 6.83
N VAL A 372 -5.26 -20.82 6.75
CA VAL A 372 -4.07 -21.24 7.51
C VAL A 372 -4.36 -21.26 9.01
N ALA A 373 -4.91 -20.18 9.57
CA ALA A 373 -5.19 -20.05 11.00
C ALA A 373 -6.16 -21.14 11.52
N VAL A 374 -7.24 -21.42 10.78
CA VAL A 374 -8.24 -22.44 11.15
C VAL A 374 -7.66 -23.86 11.12
N ASN A 375 -6.69 -24.11 10.24
CA ASN A 375 -6.09 -25.43 10.06
C ASN A 375 -4.78 -25.63 10.85
N LEU A 376 -4.39 -24.67 11.71
CA LEU A 376 -3.25 -24.88 12.60
C LEU A 376 -3.59 -25.94 13.63
N ARG A 377 -2.79 -27.01 13.63
CA ARG A 377 -2.90 -28.07 14.64
C ARG A 377 -2.36 -27.54 15.97
N THR A 378 -3.04 -27.90 17.05
CA THR A 378 -2.63 -27.65 18.44
C THR A 378 -1.34 -28.37 18.79
#